data_AF-A0A109XVX2-F1
#
_entry.id   AF-A0A109XVX2-F1
#
_cell.length_a   1.000
_cell.length_b   1.000
_cell.length_c   1.000
_cell.angle_alpha   90.00
_cell.angle_beta   90.00
_cell.angle_gamma   90.00
#
_symmetry.space_group_name_H-M   'P 1'
#
loop_
_entity.id
_entity.type
_entity.pdbx_description
1 polymer ?
#
loop_
_entity_poly.entity_id
_entity_poly.type
_entity_poly.pdbx_seq_one_letter_code
_entity_poly.pdbx_strand_id
1 'polypeptide(L)'
;MEVTQTVSAWLTPSSLISPDEITDPNKVRLGDLSYTNLDMTDCGYTLIGKARITLALPDRDRLIDSKVASMRAEVKKIRAEAEAKASHIENQISNLLAIELSPAPASESDRSEGN
;
A
#
# COMPACT_ATOMS: atom_id res chain seq x y z
N MET A 1 25.27 17.50 -7.59
CA MET A 1 25.60 16.94 -8.93
C MET A 1 24.30 16.74 -9.67
N GLU A 2 24.24 17.03 -10.97
CA GLU A 2 23.01 16.85 -11.77
C GLU A 2 23.23 15.78 -12.83
N VAL A 3 22.18 15.02 -13.12
CA VAL A 3 22.15 14.01 -14.18
C VAL A 3 20.98 14.31 -15.09
N THR A 4 21.23 14.50 -16.37
CA THR A 4 20.19 14.69 -17.38
C THR A 4 20.02 13.42 -18.19
N GLN A 5 18.78 12.97 -18.35
CA GLN A 5 18.42 11.81 -19.15
C GLN A 5 17.13 12.06 -19.93
N THR A 6 16.86 11.20 -20.91
CA THR A 6 15.58 11.16 -21.60
C THR A 6 14.78 9.95 -21.14
N VAL A 7 13.50 10.16 -20.85
CA VAL A 7 12.56 9.12 -20.43
C VAL A 7 11.30 9.18 -21.27
N SER A 8 10.66 8.04 -21.51
CA SER A 8 9.36 8.02 -22.17
C SER A 8 8.27 8.51 -21.21
N ALA A 9 7.31 9.26 -21.75
CA ALA A 9 6.16 9.80 -21.03
C ALA A 9 4.90 9.07 -21.48
N TRP A 10 4.16 8.56 -20.50
CA TRP A 10 3.02 7.67 -20.69
C TRP A 10 1.79 8.24 -20.01
N LEU A 11 0.65 8.16 -20.67
CA LEU A 11 -0.63 8.53 -20.08
C LEU A 11 -1.26 7.32 -19.39
N THR A 12 -1.81 7.55 -18.20
CA THR A 12 -2.47 6.49 -17.44
C THR A 12 -3.73 5.98 -18.16
N PRO A 13 -4.09 4.69 -18.00
CA PRO A 13 -5.30 4.14 -18.60
C PRO A 13 -6.60 4.80 -18.09
N SER A 14 -6.56 5.38 -16.89
CA SER A 14 -7.67 6.08 -16.24
C SER A 14 -7.78 7.56 -16.64
N SER A 15 -6.90 8.05 -17.51
CA SER A 15 -6.95 9.43 -17.96
C SER A 15 -8.20 9.70 -18.80
N LEU A 16 -8.80 10.86 -18.59
CA LEU A 16 -9.94 11.36 -19.37
C LEU A 16 -9.51 12.27 -20.52
N ILE A 17 -8.20 12.46 -20.72
CA ILE A 17 -7.67 13.37 -21.75
C ILE A 17 -7.87 12.72 -23.13
N SER A 18 -8.52 13.45 -24.04
CA SER A 18 -8.74 12.99 -25.41
C SER A 18 -7.46 13.08 -26.28
N PRO A 19 -7.38 12.33 -27.38
CA PRO A 19 -6.27 12.43 -28.33
C PRO A 19 -6.00 13.85 -28.83
N ASP A 20 -7.05 14.64 -29.08
CA ASP A 20 -6.91 16.01 -29.56
C ASP A 20 -6.29 16.91 -28.47
N GLU A 21 -6.69 16.73 -27.21
CA GLU A 21 -6.13 17.46 -26.07
C GLU A 21 -4.69 17.05 -25.74
N ILE A 22 -4.30 15.80 -26.01
CA ILE A 22 -2.93 15.31 -25.84
C ILE A 22 -1.93 16.10 -26.70
N THR A 23 -2.38 16.56 -27.87
CA THR A 23 -1.52 17.32 -28.79
C THR A 23 -1.45 18.82 -28.48
N ASP A 24 -2.30 19.32 -27.58
CA ASP A 24 -2.26 20.70 -27.10
C ASP A 24 -1.30 20.83 -25.90
N PRO A 25 -0.17 21.56 -26.04
CA PRO A 25 0.80 21.73 -24.97
C PRO A 25 0.25 22.44 -23.73
N ASN A 26 -0.92 23.08 -23.80
CA ASN A 26 -1.55 23.76 -22.67
C ASN A 26 -2.53 22.87 -21.89
N LYS A 27 -2.85 21.69 -22.41
CA LYS A 27 -3.84 20.77 -21.83
C LYS A 27 -3.21 19.59 -21.12
N VAL A 28 -2.05 19.14 -21.59
CA VAL A 28 -1.29 18.07 -20.93
C VAL A 28 -0.55 18.62 -19.71
N ARG A 29 -0.95 18.19 -18.51
CA ARG A 29 -0.22 18.52 -17.28
C ARG A 29 0.81 17.44 -17.01
N LEU A 30 2.04 17.85 -16.67
CA LEU A 30 3.14 16.93 -16.37
C LEU A 30 2.81 15.93 -15.24
N GLY A 31 1.90 16.29 -14.33
CA GLY A 31 1.46 15.45 -13.22
C GLY A 31 0.51 14.31 -13.62
N ASP A 32 -0.09 14.38 -14.80
CA ASP A 32 -1.00 13.36 -15.33
C ASP A 32 -0.23 12.24 -16.08
N LEU A 33 1.09 12.40 -16.20
CA LEU A 33 1.97 11.51 -16.94
C LEU A 33 2.81 10.65 -16.01
N SER A 34 3.01 9.40 -16.41
CA SER A 34 3.98 8.49 -15.82
C SER A 34 5.25 8.45 -16.67
N TYR A 35 6.43 8.51 -16.04
CA TYR A 35 7.71 8.56 -16.73
C TYR A 35 8.51 7.28 -16.48
N THR A 36 8.80 6.53 -17.54
CA THR A 36 9.58 5.29 -17.47
C THR A 36 10.10 4.92 -18.84
N ASN A 37 11.24 4.22 -18.88
CA ASN A 37 11.81 3.65 -20.10
C ASN A 37 11.31 2.24 -20.41
N LEU A 38 10.49 1.66 -19.53
CA LEU A 38 9.81 0.40 -19.80
C LEU A 38 8.67 0.62 -20.79
N ASP A 39 8.39 -0.39 -21.61
CA ASP A 39 7.18 -0.43 -22.41
C ASP A 39 5.98 -0.68 -21.48
N MET A 40 5.02 0.25 -21.50
CA MET A 40 3.83 0.21 -20.65
C MET A 40 2.57 -0.13 -21.44
N THR A 41 2.70 -0.46 -22.73
CA THR A 41 1.56 -0.77 -23.62
C THR A 41 0.75 -1.94 -23.07
N ASP A 42 1.41 -2.99 -22.59
CA ASP A 42 0.77 -4.17 -21.99
C ASP A 42 0.05 -3.88 -20.66
N CYS A 43 0.38 -2.75 -20.03
CA CYS A 43 -0.29 -2.26 -18.83
C CYS A 43 -1.45 -1.29 -19.16
N GLY A 44 -1.79 -1.12 -20.45
CA GLY A 44 -2.86 -0.25 -20.93
C GLY A 44 -2.51 1.24 -21.00
N TYR A 45 -1.24 1.60 -20.86
CA TYR A 45 -0.80 2.99 -20.95
C TYR A 45 -0.64 3.41 -22.41
N THR A 46 -0.84 4.70 -22.66
CA THR A 46 -0.64 5.28 -24.01
C THR A 46 0.67 6.06 -24.04
N LEU A 47 1.53 5.77 -25.03
CA LEU A 47 2.78 6.53 -25.23
C LEU A 47 2.46 7.92 -25.77
N ILE A 48 2.88 8.96 -25.05
CA ILE A 48 2.65 10.36 -25.43
C ILE A 48 3.89 11.00 -26.04
N GLY A 49 5.07 10.57 -25.60
CA GLY A 49 6.33 11.08 -26.14
C GLY A 49 7.51 10.84 -25.22
N LYS A 50 8.46 11.77 -25.25
CA LYS A 50 9.69 11.72 -24.45
C LYS A 50 9.89 13.02 -23.69
N ALA A 51 10.30 12.91 -22.43
CA ALA A 51 10.66 14.02 -21.58
C ALA A 51 12.18 14.01 -21.32
N ARG A 52 12.78 15.20 -21.32
CA ARG A 52 14.14 15.39 -20.79
C ARG A 52 14.02 15.70 -19.31
N ILE A 53 14.54 14.82 -18.48
CA ILE A 53 14.55 14.98 -17.02
C ILE A 53 15.96 15.38 -16.56
N THR A 54 16.03 16.33 -15.65
CA THR A 54 17.26 16.69 -14.94
C THR A 54 17.05 16.38 -13.47
N LEU A 55 17.83 15.43 -12.95
CA LEU A 55 17.78 15.01 -11.56
C LEU A 55 18.95 15.62 -10.80
N ALA A 56 18.64 16.43 -9.81
CA ALA A 56 19.62 16.86 -8.81
C ALA A 56 19.85 15.72 -7.81
N LEU A 57 21.07 15.17 -7.80
CA LEU A 57 21.46 14.15 -6.85
C LEU A 57 21.71 14.80 -5.48
N PRO A 58 21.08 14.30 -4.40
CA PRO A 58 21.37 14.78 -3.06
C PRO A 58 22.81 14.44 -2.67
N ASP A 59 23.32 15.10 -1.64
CA ASP A 59 24.54 14.65 -0.99
C ASP A 59 24.36 13.26 -0.35
N ARG A 60 25.48 12.62 -0.05
CA ARG A 60 25.52 11.26 0.48
C ARG A 60 24.76 11.15 1.81
N ASP A 61 24.87 12.16 2.66
CA ASP A 61 24.28 12.12 4.00
C ASP A 61 22.76 12.23 3.92
N ARG A 62 22.22 13.12 3.09
CA ARG A 62 20.77 13.19 2.84
C ARG A 62 20.20 11.94 2.16
N LEU A 63 20.97 11.30 1.28
CA LEU A 63 20.61 10.00 0.70
C LEU A 63 20.52 8.92 1.79
N ILE A 64 21.50 8.86 2.69
CA ILE A 64 21.51 7.92 3.81
C ILE A 64 20.32 8.17 4.73
N ASP A 65 20.07 9.42 5.12
CA ASP A 65 18.94 9.78 5.98
C ASP A 65 17.60 9.38 5.37
N SER A 66 17.42 9.66 4.07
CA SER A 66 16.21 9.27 3.34
C SER A 66 16.04 7.75 3.30
N LYS A 67 17.13 7.01 3.09
CA LYS A 67 17.11 5.54 3.08
C LYS A 67 16.83 4.97 4.48
N VAL A 68 17.44 5.52 5.52
CA VAL A 68 17.19 5.14 6.92
C VAL A 68 15.74 5.40 7.30
N ALA A 69 15.17 6.55 6.92
CA ALA A 69 13.77 6.85 7.16
C ALA A 69 12.83 5.84 6.47
N SER A 70 13.11 5.50 5.20
CA SER A 70 12.36 4.48 4.46
C SER A 70 12.45 3.10 5.12
N MET A 71 13.64 2.65 5.53
CA MET A 71 13.82 1.37 6.22
C MET A 71 13.12 1.34 7.58
N ARG A 72 13.14 2.45 8.33
CA ARG A 72 12.40 2.55 9.60
C ARG A 72 10.88 2.46 9.38
N ALA A 73 10.36 3.06 8.32
CA ALA A 73 8.95 2.95 7.96
C ALA A 73 8.57 1.49 7.61
N GLU A 74 9.44 0.78 6.90
CA GLU A 74 9.27 -0.64 6.58
C GLU A 74 9.28 -1.52 7.84
N VAL A 75 10.23 -1.31 8.76
CA VAL A 75 10.25 -2.00 10.07
C VAL A 75 8.94 -1.76 10.84
N LYS A 76 8.43 -0.52 10.84
CA LYS A 76 7.16 -0.20 11.50
C LYS A 76 5.99 -0.95 10.86
N LYS A 77 5.92 -1.03 9.53
CA LYS A 77 4.89 -1.78 8.81
C LYS A 77 4.92 -3.26 9.18
N ILE A 78 6.09 -3.90 9.14
CA ILE A 78 6.26 -5.32 9.46
C ILE A 78 5.81 -5.61 10.90
N ARG A 79 6.19 -4.75 11.86
CA ARG A 79 5.76 -4.90 13.25
C ARG A 79 4.25 -4.81 13.41
N ALA A 80 3.61 -3.85 12.75
CA ALA A 80 2.16 -3.71 12.79
C ALA A 80 1.43 -4.94 12.20
N GLU A 81 1.94 -5.48 11.09
CA GLU A 81 1.39 -6.70 10.48
C GLU A 81 1.60 -7.94 11.36
N ALA A 82 2.76 -8.06 12.02
CA ALA A 82 3.05 -9.14 12.95
C ALA A 82 2.15 -9.08 14.19
N GLU A 83 1.98 -7.88 14.77
CA GLU A 83 1.11 -7.66 15.93
C GLU A 83 -0.34 -8.02 15.59
N ALA A 84 -0.86 -7.56 14.46
CA ALA A 84 -2.21 -7.88 14.01
C ALA A 84 -2.43 -9.41 13.87
N LYS A 85 -1.41 -10.13 13.37
CA LYS A 85 -1.45 -11.59 13.28
C LYS A 85 -1.41 -12.25 14.65
N ALA A 86 -0.56 -11.77 15.56
CA ALA A 86 -0.48 -12.28 16.92
C ALA A 86 -1.81 -12.10 17.66
N SER A 87 -2.38 -10.89 17.64
CA SER A 87 -3.69 -10.62 18.26
C SER A 87 -4.80 -11.50 17.66
N HIS A 88 -4.76 -11.78 16.36
CA HIS A 88 -5.72 -12.69 15.74
C HIS A 88 -5.62 -14.12 16.31
N ILE A 89 -4.40 -14.64 16.45
CA ILE A 89 -4.15 -15.97 17.02
C ILE A 89 -4.56 -16.00 18.50
N GLU A 90 -4.24 -14.98 19.28
CA GLU A 90 -4.64 -14.89 20.69
C GLU A 90 -6.16 -14.88 20.85
N ASN A 91 -6.88 -14.17 19.97
CA ASN A 91 -8.34 -14.21 19.94
C ASN A 91 -8.87 -15.62 19.63
N GLN A 92 -8.25 -16.33 18.68
CA GLN A 92 -8.61 -17.73 18.39
C GLN A 92 -8.37 -18.63 19.60
N ILE A 93 -7.22 -18.50 20.28
CA ILE A 93 -6.92 -19.25 21.50
C ILE A 93 -7.95 -18.95 22.59
N SER A 94 -8.24 -17.68 22.85
CA SER A 94 -9.22 -17.27 23.86
C SER A 94 -10.61 -17.84 23.55
N ASN A 95 -11.02 -17.85 22.27
CA ASN A 95 -12.29 -18.45 21.87
C ASN A 95 -12.33 -19.96 22.13
N LEU A 96 -11.24 -20.68 21.85
CA LEU A 96 -11.14 -22.12 22.11
C LEU A 96 -11.22 -22.42 23.62
N LEU A 97 -10.47 -21.69 24.45
CA LEU A 97 -10.49 -21.85 25.90
C LEU A 97 -11.85 -21.48 26.52
N ALA A 98 -12.56 -20.50 25.96
CA ALA A 98 -13.88 -20.10 26.45
C ALA A 98 -14.97 -21.16 26.19
N ILE A 99 -14.83 -21.99 25.14
CA ILE A 99 -15.79 -23.06 24.83
C ILE A 99 -15.74 -24.17 25.90
N GLU A 100 -14.56 -24.44 26.47
CA GLU A 100 -14.39 -25.43 27.55
C GLU A 100 -15.06 -24.98 28.87
N LEU A 101 -15.32 -23.67 29.04
CA LEU A 101 -15.90 -23.08 30.24
C LEU A 101 -17.43 -22.89 30.16
N SER A 102 -18.15 -23.68 29.35
CA SER A 102 -19.63 -23.68 29.39
C SER A 102 -20.12 -24.40 30.65
N PRO A 103 -20.85 -23.72 31.57
CA PRO A 103 -21.31 -24.34 32.80
C PRO A 103 -22.35 -25.43 32.47
N ALA A 104 -22.15 -26.63 33.00
CA ALA A 104 -23.17 -27.66 33.01
C ALA A 104 -24.45 -27.09 33.64
N PRO A 105 -25.65 -27.35 33.07
CA PRO A 105 -26.89 -26.82 33.65
C PRO A 105 -26.99 -27.31 35.09
N ALA A 106 -27.17 -26.36 36.02
CA ALA A 106 -27.38 -26.66 37.42
C ALA A 106 -28.55 -27.64 37.50
N SER A 107 -28.25 -28.88 37.91
CA SER A 107 -29.25 -29.89 38.21
C SER A 107 -30.10 -29.36 39.36
N GLU A 108 -31.30 -28.86 39.04
CA GLU A 108 -32.39 -28.65 39.99
C GLU A 108 -32.66 -29.97 40.68
N SER A 109 -31.97 -30.16 41.80
CA SER A 109 -32.26 -31.18 42.79
C SER A 109 -32.73 -30.43 44.01
N ASP A 110 -33.87 -30.90 44.50
CA ASP A 110 -34.36 -30.72 45.86
C ASP A 110 -35.28 -29.51 46.10
N ARG A 111 -36.59 -29.78 46.02
CA ARG A 111 -37.54 -29.46 47.09
C ARG A 111 -38.74 -30.39 46.99
N SER A 112 -38.66 -31.52 47.68
CA SER A 112 -39.83 -32.22 48.18
C SER A 112 -40.30 -31.54 49.47
N GLU A 113 -41.44 -30.86 49.43
CA GLU A 113 -42.33 -30.63 50.58
C GLU A 113 -43.74 -30.65 49.98
N GLY A 114 -44.72 -31.44 50.40
CA GLY A 114 -44.97 -31.98 51.73
C GLY A 114 -46.47 -31.75 51.97
N ASN A 115 -47.25 -32.81 51.73
CA ASN A 115 -48.69 -33.03 52.00
C ASN A 115 -49.59 -31.87 52.46
#